data_AF-R5FI92-F1
#
_entry.id   AF-R5FI92-F1
#
_cell.length_a   1.000
_cell.length_b   1.000
_cell.length_c   1.000
_cell.angle_alpha   90.00
_cell.angle_beta   90.00
_cell.angle_gamma   90.00
#
_symmetry.space_group_name_H-M   'P 1'
#
loop_
_entity.id
_entity.type
_entity.pdbx_description
1 polymer ?
#
loop_
_entity_poly.entity_id
_entity_poly.type
_entity_poly.pdbx_seq_one_letter_code
_entity_poly.pdbx_strand_id
1 'polypeptide(L)'
;MIALCGMKQRGQYCKDESFRQIENPQINNDKRCVFSSSRISAASYSYKRFEFIEGHFIETAALTQTFKTSKQPPLFTEKQYIKGKGLVTLHKDVSVDKINRDWLSIIIMK
;
A
#
# COMPACT_ATOMS: atom_id res chain seq x y z
N MET A 1 -2.36 -16.71 -12.69
CA MET A 1 -1.04 -16.17 -13.09
C MET A 1 -1.29 -14.72 -13.48
N ILE A 2 -1.07 -13.76 -12.59
CA ILE A 2 -1.43 -12.35 -12.86
C ILE A 2 -0.14 -11.62 -13.19
N ALA A 3 -0.04 -11.23 -14.46
CA ALA A 3 1.04 -10.44 -14.98
C ALA A 3 0.62 -8.97 -14.96
N LEU A 4 1.39 -8.13 -14.29
CA LEU A 4 1.16 -6.68 -14.28
C LEU A 4 1.96 -6.03 -15.40
N CYS A 5 1.23 -5.28 -16.21
CA CYS A 5 1.69 -4.68 -17.46
C CYS A 5 2.64 -3.51 -17.17
N GLY A 6 3.94 -3.71 -17.36
CA GLY A 6 4.93 -2.65 -17.49
C GLY A 6 5.23 -2.39 -18.96
N MET A 7 4.74 -1.27 -19.50
CA MET A 7 5.05 -0.84 -20.86
C MET A 7 6.56 -0.56 -21.02
N LYS A 8 7.27 -1.41 -21.78
CA LYS A 8 8.31 -0.99 -22.73
C LYS A 8 8.55 -2.11 -23.76
N GLN A 9 8.09 -1.85 -24.99
CA GLN A 9 8.33 -2.59 -26.23
C GLN A 9 8.02 -4.10 -26.21
N ARG A 10 7.00 -4.51 -26.98
CA ARG A 10 6.67 -5.91 -27.37
C ARG A 10 5.91 -6.81 -26.38
N GLY A 11 4.93 -6.29 -25.62
CA GLY A 11 3.83 -7.12 -25.08
C GLY A 11 4.23 -8.34 -24.22
N GLN A 12 5.46 -8.38 -23.70
CA GLN A 12 5.94 -9.47 -22.87
C GLN A 12 5.56 -9.18 -21.42
N TYR A 13 4.76 -10.09 -20.87
CA TYR A 13 4.42 -10.14 -19.47
C TYR A 13 5.66 -10.52 -18.65
N CYS A 14 6.31 -9.54 -18.02
CA CYS A 14 7.38 -9.83 -17.06
C CYS A 14 6.77 -10.40 -15.78
N LYS A 15 7.11 -11.66 -15.48
CA LYS A 15 6.89 -12.24 -14.15
C LYS A 15 7.97 -11.68 -13.24
N ASP A 16 7.64 -10.62 -12.51
CA ASP A 16 8.52 -10.14 -11.46
C ASP A 16 8.24 -10.90 -10.16
N GLU A 17 9.29 -11.46 -9.56
CA GLU A 17 9.17 -12.27 -8.35
C GLU A 17 8.79 -11.45 -7.12
N SER A 18 9.08 -10.14 -7.11
CA SER A 18 8.72 -9.27 -5.99
C SER A 18 7.20 -9.13 -5.84
N PHE A 19 6.44 -9.28 -6.93
CA PHE A 19 4.97 -9.36 -6.84
C PHE A 19 4.48 -10.58 -6.04
N ARG A 20 5.17 -11.72 -6.12
CA ARG A 20 4.78 -12.94 -5.36
C ARG A 20 4.97 -12.77 -3.86
N GLN A 21 5.80 -11.80 -3.44
CA GLN A 21 6.07 -11.49 -2.04
C GLN A 21 5.02 -10.53 -1.45
N ILE A 22 4.16 -9.94 -2.28
CA ILE A 22 3.10 -9.04 -1.83
C ILE A 22 1.92 -9.86 -1.32
N GLU A 23 1.60 -9.73 -0.04
CA GLU A 23 0.43 -10.37 0.56
C GLU A 23 -0.86 -9.69 0.11
N ASN A 24 -1.89 -10.47 -0.23
CA ASN A 24 -3.23 -9.99 -0.62
C ASN A 24 -3.20 -8.80 -1.62
N PRO A 25 -2.55 -8.96 -2.79
CA PRO A 25 -2.36 -7.85 -3.71
C PRO A 25 -3.69 -7.41 -4.33
N GLN A 26 -3.99 -6.12 -4.23
CA GLN A 26 -5.11 -5.45 -4.86
C GLN A 26 -4.59 -4.48 -5.91
N ILE A 27 -4.84 -4.78 -7.18
CA ILE A 27 -4.35 -3.98 -8.30
C ILE A 27 -5.26 -2.78 -8.50
N ASN A 28 -4.71 -1.58 -8.43
CA ASN A 28 -5.38 -0.35 -8.81
C ASN A 28 -4.92 0.07 -10.21
N ASN A 29 -5.74 -0.21 -11.22
CA ASN A 29 -5.44 0.07 -12.62
C ASN A 29 -5.37 1.58 -12.91
N ASP A 30 -6.18 2.39 -12.23
CA ASP A 30 -6.24 3.83 -12.45
C ASP A 30 -4.93 4.51 -12.04
N LYS A 31 -4.37 4.09 -10.91
CA LYS A 31 -3.13 4.64 -10.35
C LYS A 31 -1.89 3.83 -10.70
N ARG A 32 -2.05 2.73 -11.45
CA ARG A 32 -0.98 1.80 -11.83
C ARG A 32 -0.14 1.35 -10.63
N CYS A 33 -0.79 1.09 -9.51
CA CYS A 33 -0.14 0.67 -8.27
C CYS A 33 -0.81 -0.59 -7.71
N VAL A 34 -0.10 -1.25 -6.81
CA VAL A 34 -0.59 -2.43 -6.11
C VAL A 34 -0.73 -2.06 -4.64
N PHE A 35 -1.92 -2.27 -4.09
CA PHE A 35 -2.13 -2.21 -2.66
C PHE A 35 -2.01 -3.59 -2.05
N SER A 36 -1.59 -3.64 -0.80
CA SER A 36 -1.60 -4.83 0.03
C SER A 36 -2.30 -4.48 1.33
N SER A 37 -3.06 -5.42 1.87
CA SER A 37 -3.64 -5.29 3.19
C SER A 37 -3.39 -6.56 4.00
N SER A 38 -2.88 -6.36 5.21
CA SER A 38 -2.58 -7.45 6.14
C SER A 38 -3.01 -7.06 7.55
N ARG A 39 -3.54 -8.02 8.30
CA ARG A 39 -3.81 -7.82 9.74
C ARG A 39 -2.52 -8.07 10.50
N ILE A 40 -2.03 -7.08 11.25
CA ILE A 40 -0.79 -7.22 12.04
C ILE A 40 -1.12 -7.72 13.46
N SER A 41 -2.26 -7.32 14.01
CA SER A 41 -2.66 -7.72 15.36
C SER A 41 -4.19 -7.74 15.51
N ALA A 42 -4.66 -8.07 16.71
CA ALA A 42 -6.08 -8.00 17.04
C ALA A 42 -6.67 -6.59 16.82
N ALA A 43 -5.82 -5.56 17.01
CA ALA A 43 -6.18 -4.15 17.04
C ALA A 43 -5.50 -3.32 15.93
N SER A 44 -4.78 -3.94 14.99
CA SER A 44 -4.02 -3.20 13.98
C SER A 44 -4.01 -3.87 12.61
N TYR A 45 -4.12 -3.04 11.58
CA TYR A 45 -3.99 -3.42 10.18
C TYR A 45 -2.85 -2.64 9.53
N SER A 46 -2.12 -3.31 8.64
CA SER A 46 -1.17 -2.71 7.72
C SER A 46 -1.79 -2.60 6.36
N TYR A 47 -1.55 -1.46 5.72
CA TYR A 47 -1.75 -1.29 4.30
C TYR A 47 -0.45 -0.80 3.69
N LYS A 48 -0.12 -1.33 2.52
CA LYS A 48 1.08 -0.95 1.78
C LYS A 48 0.71 -0.64 0.35
N ARG A 49 1.41 0.32 -0.23
CA ARG A 49 1.33 0.67 -1.65
C ARG A 49 2.67 0.36 -2.29
N PHE A 50 2.60 -0.36 -3.40
CA PHE A 50 3.74 -0.72 -4.21
C PHE A 50 3.58 -0.12 -5.60
N GLU A 51 4.67 0.43 -6.13
CA GLU A 51 4.74 0.92 -7.50
C GLU A 51 5.79 0.12 -8.26
N PHE A 52 5.56 -0.08 -9.55
CA PHE A 52 6.48 -0.79 -10.42
C PHE A 52 7.54 0.18 -10.95
N ILE A 53 8.73 0.14 -10.37
CA ILE A 53 9.84 1.05 -10.67
C ILE A 53 11.04 0.21 -11.08
N GLU A 54 11.63 0.52 -12.24
CA GLU A 54 12.85 -0.15 -12.75
C GLU A 54 12.77 -1.69 -12.82
N GLY A 55 11.57 -2.23 -13.01
CA GLY A 55 11.36 -3.67 -13.14
C GLY A 55 10.94 -4.38 -11.86
N HIS A 56 10.84 -3.67 -10.73
CA HIS A 56 10.49 -4.25 -9.42
C HIS A 56 9.34 -3.51 -8.74
N PHE A 57 8.59 -4.21 -7.89
CA PHE A 57 7.62 -3.59 -7.00
C PHE A 57 8.32 -3.05 -5.77
N ILE A 58 8.31 -1.72 -5.63
CA ILE A 58 8.92 -1.03 -4.50
C ILE A 58 7.82 -0.51 -3.59
N GLU A 59 7.94 -0.72 -2.28
CA GLU A 59 7.04 -0.14 -1.27
C GLU A 59 7.21 1.39 -1.25
N THR A 60 6.23 2.11 -1.80
CA THR A 60 6.28 3.58 -1.91
C THR A 60 5.49 4.29 -0.82
N ALA A 61 4.55 3.61 -0.18
CA ALA A 61 3.83 4.14 0.97
C ALA A 61 3.31 3.02 1.87
N ALA A 62 3.14 3.32 3.15
CA ALA A 62 2.56 2.42 4.13
C ALA A 62 1.62 3.16 5.07
N LEU A 63 0.52 2.54 5.43
CA LEU A 63 -0.45 3.04 6.38
C LEU A 63 -0.68 1.99 7.45
N THR A 64 -0.56 2.38 8.71
CA THR A 64 -0.96 1.54 9.85
C THR A 64 -2.23 2.10 10.44
N GLN A 65 -3.25 1.27 10.53
CA GLN A 65 -4.50 1.57 11.20
C GLN A 65 -4.50 0.87 12.56
N THR A 66 -4.73 1.61 13.64
CA THR A 66 -4.69 1.10 15.02
C THR A 66 -5.97 1.47 15.76
N PHE A 67 -6.60 0.48 16.36
CA PHE A 67 -7.78 0.60 17.21
C PHE A 67 -7.34 0.61 18.67
N LYS A 68 -7.39 1.76 19.35
CA LYS A 68 -7.04 1.83 20.77
C LYS A 68 -8.12 1.19 21.66
N THR A 69 -9.38 1.34 21.28
CA THR A 69 -10.53 0.71 21.95
C THR A 69 -11.61 0.38 20.91
N SER A 70 -12.52 -0.54 21.21
CA SER A 70 -13.58 -0.96 20.28
C SER A 70 -14.59 0.14 19.93
N LYS A 71 -14.72 1.16 20.78
CA LYS A 71 -15.70 2.25 20.61
C LYS A 71 -15.11 3.53 20.02
N GLN A 72 -13.78 3.65 19.94
CA GLN A 72 -13.13 4.83 19.38
C GLN A 72 -12.82 4.64 17.90
N PRO A 73 -12.85 5.71 17.11
CA PRO A 73 -12.39 5.66 15.74
C PRO A 73 -10.91 5.23 15.70
N PRO A 74 -10.51 4.46 14.67
CA PRO A 74 -9.12 4.09 14.50
C PRO A 74 -8.23 5.31 14.26
N LEU A 75 -6.99 5.20 14.71
CA LEU A 75 -5.93 6.15 14.40
C LEU A 75 -5.03 5.61 13.31
N PHE A 76 -4.46 6.53 12.54
CA PHE A 76 -3.68 6.20 11.36
C PHE A 76 -2.28 6.78 11.44
N THR A 77 -1.29 5.98 11.07
CA THR A 77 0.09 6.42 10.87
C THR A 77 0.47 6.15 9.42
N GLU A 78 0.77 7.21 8.68
CA GLU A 78 1.13 7.17 7.27
C GLU A 78 2.63 7.40 7.09
N LYS A 79 3.25 6.55 6.28
CA LYS A 79 4.64 6.67 5.83
C LYS A 79 4.69 6.74 4.32
N GLN A 80 5.62 7.52 3.80
CA GLN A 80 5.87 7.64 2.38
C GLN A 80 7.35 7.48 2.08
N TYR A 81 7.66 6.80 0.99
CA TYR A 81 9.03 6.64 0.53
C TYR A 81 9.53 7.97 -0.04
N ILE A 82 10.67 8.43 0.47
CA ILE A 82 11.39 9.59 -0.04
C ILE A 82 12.76 9.10 -0.52
N LYS A 83 13.08 9.39 -1.78
CA LYS A 83 14.36 9.00 -2.39
C LYS A 83 15.53 9.47 -1.52
N GLY A 84 16.43 8.56 -1.17
CA GLY A 84 17.59 8.83 -0.30
C GLY A 84 17.30 8.84 1.21
N LYS A 85 16.03 8.80 1.64
CA LYS A 85 15.63 8.73 3.07
C LYS A 85 14.85 7.47 3.43
N GLY A 86 14.33 6.74 2.45
CA GLY A 86 13.49 5.56 2.68
C GLY A 86 12.08 5.96 3.12
N LEU A 87 11.39 5.08 3.86
CA LEU A 87 10.05 5.34 4.38
C LEU A 87 10.10 6.35 5.54
N VAL A 88 9.56 7.54 5.31
CA VAL A 88 9.46 8.62 6.29
C VAL A 88 8.01 8.75 6.75
N THR A 89 7.81 8.90 8.05
CA THR A 89 6.48 9.14 8.63
C THR A 89 5.98 10.54 8.24
N LEU A 90 4.89 10.59 7.47
CA LEU A 90 4.22 11.83 7.06
C LEU A 90 3.22 12.28 8.13
N HIS A 91 2.41 11.33 8.62
CA HIS A 91 1.41 11.55 9.65
C HIS A 91 1.49 10.45 10.69
N LYS A 92 1.24 10.80 11.95
CA LYS A 92 1.27 9.85 13.07
C LYS A 92 0.04 10.03 13.94
N ASP A 93 -0.63 8.92 14.22
CA ASP A 93 -1.80 8.85 15.09
C ASP A 93 -2.89 9.89 14.75
N VAL A 94 -3.14 10.09 13.45
CA VAL A 94 -4.13 11.03 12.93
C VAL A 94 -5.45 10.34 12.60
N SER A 95 -6.50 11.11 12.43
CA SER A 95 -7.80 10.67 11.91
C SER A 95 -7.77 10.45 10.39
N VAL A 96 -8.79 9.75 9.89
CA VAL A 96 -8.92 9.37 8.47
C VAL A 96 -9.00 10.57 7.51
N ASP A 97 -9.44 11.74 7.97
CA ASP A 97 -9.49 12.96 7.15
C ASP A 97 -8.12 13.57 6.84
N LYS A 98 -7.08 13.16 7.58
CA LYS A 98 -5.71 13.68 7.43
C LYS A 98 -4.82 12.84 6.54
N ILE A 99 -5.16 11.58 6.29
CA ILE A 99 -4.35 10.68 5.47
C ILE A 99 -4.65 10.86 3.98
N ASN A 100 -3.77 10.36 3.12
CA ASN A 100 -4.03 10.36 1.69
C ASN A 100 -5.34 9.62 1.35
N ARG A 101 -6.19 10.27 0.55
CA ARG A 101 -7.50 9.73 0.12
C ARG A 101 -7.40 8.43 -0.66
N ASP A 102 -6.24 8.14 -1.24
CA ASP A 102 -5.96 6.88 -1.94
C ASP A 102 -6.25 5.68 -1.06
N TRP A 103 -5.91 5.77 0.23
CA TRP A 103 -6.12 4.70 1.21
C TRP A 103 -7.60 4.39 1.45
N LEU A 104 -8.50 5.35 1.22
CA LEU A 104 -9.93 5.15 1.45
C LEU A 104 -10.50 4.05 0.54
N SER A 105 -9.96 3.92 -0.67
CA SER A 105 -10.37 2.88 -1.62
C SER A 105 -10.14 1.47 -1.08
N ILE A 106 -9.18 1.26 -0.19
CA ILE A 106 -8.85 -0.07 0.35
C ILE A 106 -9.29 -0.28 1.80
N ILE A 107 -9.49 0.82 2.56
CA ILE A 107 -10.00 0.76 3.93
C ILE A 107 -11.52 0.53 3.92
N ILE A 108 -12.25 1.20 3.02
CA ILE A 108 -13.72 1.18 2.99
C ILE A 108 -14.29 -0.05 2.27
N MET A 109 -13.52 -0.67 1.38
CA MET A 109 -13.95 -1.89 0.66
C MET A 109 -13.85 -3.19 1.50
N LYS A 110 -13.73 -3.10 2.83
CA LYS A 110 -13.72 -4.23 3.77
C LYS A 110 -15.02 -4.37 4.54
#